data_AF-A0A7J8YUG4-F1
#
_entry.id   AF-A0A7J8YUG4-F1
#
_cell.length_a   1.000
_cell.length_b   1.000
_cell.length_c   1.000
_cell.angle_alpha   90.00
_cell.angle_beta   90.00
_cell.angle_gamma   90.00
#
_symmetry.space_group_name_H-M   'P 1'
#
loop_
_entity.id
_entity.type
_entity.pdbx_description
1 polymer ?
#
loop_
_entity_poly.entity_id
_entity_poly.type
_entity_poly.pdbx_seq_one_letter_code
_entity_poly.pdbx_strand_id
1 'polypeptide(L)' 'MKRLAVGPMTTPEYIEWWGRRINDNIPGLSQEDSQLTGKHLRVVPSELEIIRQDFERRNLELEKKIE' A
#
# COMPACT_ATOMS: atom_id res chain seq x y z
N MET A 1 22.10 -15.75 -34.47
CA MET A 1 21.03 -15.09 -33.67
C MET A 1 20.25 -14.16 -34.57
N LYS A 2 18.93 -14.35 -34.71
CA LYS A 2 18.08 -13.43 -35.48
C LYS A 2 17.90 -12.16 -34.66
N ARG A 3 18.34 -11.00 -35.17
CA ARG A 3 18.14 -9.70 -34.52
C ARG A 3 16.64 -9.39 -34.60
N LEU A 4 15.94 -9.47 -33.48
CA LEU A 4 14.59 -8.90 -33.36
C LEU A 4 14.77 -7.38 -33.33
N ALA A 5 14.45 -6.71 -34.43
CA ALA A 5 14.37 -5.27 -34.47
C ALA A 5 13.11 -4.86 -33.69
N VAL A 6 13.28 -4.55 -32.40
CA VAL A 6 12.28 -3.85 -31.60
C VAL A 6 12.29 -2.41 -32.09
N GLY A 7 11.36 -2.07 -32.99
CA GLY A 7 11.08 -0.68 -33.32
C GLY A 7 10.70 0.09 -32.04
N PRO A 8 10.86 1.42 -32.00
CA PRO A 8 10.43 2.22 -30.85
C PRO A 8 8.98 1.86 -30.50
N MET A 9 8.77 1.39 -29.27
CA MET A 9 7.48 0.90 -28.76
C MET A 9 6.40 1.99 -28.70
N THR A 10 6.80 3.23 -28.96
CA THR A 10 5.95 4.41 -29.00
C THR A 10 5.79 4.87 -30.44
N THR A 11 4.94 4.17 -31.17
CA THR A 11 4.30 4.71 -32.37
C THR A 11 3.68 6.08 -32.02
N PRO A 12 3.91 7.13 -32.82
CA PRO A 12 3.29 8.44 -32.61
C PRO A 12 1.77 8.37 -32.40
N GLU A 13 1.15 7.38 -33.04
CA GLU A 13 -0.26 7.02 -32.90
C GLU A 13 -0.64 6.62 -31.48
N TYR A 14 0.25 5.94 -30.73
CA TYR A 14 0.03 5.61 -29.32
C TYR A 14 0.04 6.84 -28.44
N ILE A 15 0.94 7.80 -28.70
CA ILE A 15 1.02 9.06 -27.95
C ILE A 15 -0.21 9.93 -28.24
N GLU A 16 -0.64 9.99 -29.50
CA GLU A 16 -1.85 10.73 -29.88
C GLU A 16 -3.12 10.07 -29.31
N TRP A 17 -3.19 8.73 -29.33
CA TRP A 17 -4.25 7.96 -28.68
C TRP A 17 -4.26 8.18 -27.16
N TRP A 18 -3.09 8.24 -26.51
CA TRP A 18 -2.97 8.53 -25.08
C TRP A 18 -3.41 9.96 -24.73
N GLY A 19 -3.02 10.96 -25.53
CA GLY A 19 -3.43 12.34 -25.36
C GLY A 19 -4.95 12.54 -25.53
N ARG A 20 -5.60 11.71 -26.35
CA ARG A 20 -7.07 11.68 -26.50
C ARG A 20 -7.80 11.00 -25.34
N ARG A 21 -7.12 10.17 -24.53
CA ARG A 21 -7.70 9.42 -23.38
C ARG A 21 -7.71 10.18 -22.05
N ILE A 22 -7.41 11.49 -22.03
CA ILE A 22 -7.26 12.27 -20.79
C ILE A 22 -8.48 12.25 -19.86
N ASN A 23 -9.67 11.91 -20.33
CA ASN A 23 -10.82 11.64 -19.46
C ASN A 23 -11.80 10.74 -20.21
N ASP A 24 -12.32 9.70 -19.54
CA ASP A 24 -13.73 9.29 -19.63
C ASP A 24 -14.00 7.93 -18.96
N ASN A 25 -12.99 7.11 -18.65
CA ASN A 25 -13.24 5.77 -18.08
C ASN A 25 -12.27 5.27 -16.99
N ILE A 26 -11.31 6.09 -16.56
CA ILE A 26 -10.64 5.81 -15.29
C ILE A 26 -11.37 6.69 -14.29
N PRO A 27 -12.24 6.15 -13.40
CA PRO A 27 -12.69 6.94 -12.26
C PRO A 27 -11.41 7.42 -11.61
N GLY A 28 -11.15 8.72 -11.68
CA GLY A 28 -9.87 9.29 -11.26
C GLY A 28 -9.57 8.70 -9.89
N LEU A 29 -8.40 8.05 -9.75
CA LEU A 29 -7.90 7.43 -8.51
C LEU A 29 -8.41 8.29 -7.36
N SER A 30 -9.52 7.87 -6.76
CA SER A 30 -10.25 8.79 -5.92
C SER A 30 -9.30 9.04 -4.78
N GLN A 31 -8.97 10.31 -4.56
CA GLN A 31 -8.12 10.68 -3.44
C GLN A 31 -8.77 10.21 -2.10
N GLU A 32 -10.04 9.83 -2.15
CA GLU A 32 -10.83 9.16 -1.12
C GLU A 32 -10.40 7.68 -0.90
N ASP A 33 -10.08 6.91 -1.95
CA ASP A 33 -9.58 5.53 -1.82
C ASP A 33 -8.18 5.48 -1.18
N SER A 34 -7.36 6.52 -1.40
CA SER A 34 -6.07 6.65 -0.72
C SER A 34 -6.20 7.00 0.77
N GLN A 35 -7.30 7.65 1.18
CA GLN A 35 -7.63 7.85 2.60
C GLN A 35 -8.23 6.61 3.26
N LEU A 36 -9.01 5.81 2.51
CA LEU A 36 -9.62 4.56 3.00
C LEU A 36 -8.60 3.43 3.14
N THR A 37 -7.65 3.31 2.20
CA THR A 37 -6.57 2.32 2.30
C THR A 37 -5.59 2.62 3.45
N GLY A 38 -5.36 3.90 3.78
CA GLY A 38 -4.57 4.28 4.96
C GLY A 38 -5.27 4.00 6.30
N LYS A 39 -6.60 4.02 6.35
CA LYS A 39 -7.38 3.82 7.57
C LYS A 39 -7.71 2.36 7.89
N HIS A 40 -7.62 1.45 6.92
CA HIS A 40 -8.02 0.04 7.08
C HIS A 40 -6.86 -0.97 7.00
N LEU A 41 -5.61 -0.53 6.91
CA LEU A 41 -4.47 -1.44 7.09
C LEU A 41 -4.31 -1.70 8.59
N ARG A 42 -5.02 -2.72 9.11
CA ARG A 42 -4.81 -3.21 10.47
C ARG A 42 -3.40 -3.78 10.54
N VAL A 43 -2.44 -2.97 11.00
CA VAL A 43 -1.06 -3.39 11.21
C VAL A 43 -1.10 -4.57 12.18
N VAL A 44 -0.72 -5.75 11.69
CA VAL A 44 -0.55 -6.92 12.54
C VAL A 44 0.69 -6.64 13.39
N PRO A 45 0.58 -6.62 14.72
CA PRO A 45 1.73 -6.40 15.58
C PRO A 45 2.74 -7.53 15.38
N SER A 46 4.02 -7.18 15.47
CA SER A 46 5.08 -8.19 15.40
C SER A 46 5.01 -9.11 16.63
N GLU A 47 5.54 -10.33 16.51
CA GLU A 47 5.61 -11.28 17.64
C GLU A 47 6.29 -10.65 18.87
N LEU A 48 7.33 -9.83 18.66
CA LEU A 48 8.02 -9.11 19.73
C LEU A 48 7.14 -8.07 20.41
N GLU A 49 6.28 -7.38 19.65
CA GLU A 49 5.35 -6.40 20.18
C GLU A 49 4.24 -7.06 21.01
N ILE A 50 3.78 -8.23 20.58
CA ILE A 50 2.83 -9.07 21.35
C ILE A 50 3.48 -9.49 22.67
N ILE A 51 4.72 -10.01 22.64
CA ILE A 51 5.44 -10.44 23.84
C ILE A 51 5.67 -9.26 24.80
N ARG A 52 6.02 -8.08 24.28
CA ARG A 52 6.23 -6.88 25.11
C ARG A 52 4.94 -6.48 25.84
N GLN A 53 3.82 -6.43 25.15
CA GLN A 53 2.53 -6.10 25.74
C GLN A 53 2.10 -7.09 26.82
N ASP A 54 2.33 -8.39 26.60
CA ASP A 54 2.05 -9.43 27.60
C ASP A 54 2.96 -9.29 28.83
N PHE A 55 4.23 -8.93 28.63
CA PHE A 55 5.16 -8.66 29.72
C PHE A 55 4.74 -7.45 30.57
N GLU A 56 4.42 -6.32 29.92
CA GLU A 56 3.93 -5.10 30.59
C GLU A 56 2.66 -5.39 31.42
N ARG A 57 1.70 -6.16 30.85
CA ARG A 57 0.47 -6.55 31.55
C ARG A 57 0.77 -7.35 32.82
N ARG A 58 1.65 -8.35 32.73
CA ARG A 58 2.02 -9.18 33.89
C ARG A 58 2.76 -8.38 34.94
N ASN A 59 3.61 -7.43 34.54
CA ASN A 59 4.33 -6.58 35.48
C ASN A 59 3.35 -5.69 36.26
N LEU A 60 2.36 -5.10 35.59
CA LEU A 60 1.32 -4.30 36.26
C LEU A 60 0.51 -5.11 37.28
N GLU A 61 0.18 -6.36 36.95
CA GLU A 61 -0.50 -7.26 37.90
C GLU A 61 0.36 -7.61 39.10
N LEU A 62 1.68 -7.72 38.93
CA LEU A 62 2.63 -7.97 40.02
C LEU A 62 2.80 -6.74 40.90
N GLU A 63 2.92 -5.55 40.31
CA GLU A 63 2.99 -4.28 41.06
C GLU A 63 1.78 -4.10 41.98
N LYS A 64 0.56 -4.38 41.49
CA LYS A 64 -0.67 -4.35 42.30
C LYS A 64 -0.72 -5.37 43.45
N LYS A 65 0.10 -6.42 43.41
CA LYS A 65 0.19 -7.42 44.49
C LYS A 65 1.26 -7.08 45.53
N ILE A 66 2.15 -6.15 45.19
CA ILE A 66 3.25 -5.71 46.05
C ILE A 66 2.86 -4.43 46.80
N GLU A 67 1.87 -3.67 46.30
CA GLU A 67 1.14 -2.63 47.03
C GLU A 67 0.20 -3.23 48.10
#